data_AF-A0A367PRZ4-F1
#
_entry.id   AF-A0A367PRZ4-F1
#
_cell.length_a   1.000
_cell.length_b   1.000
_cell.length_c   1.000
_cell.angle_alpha   90.00
_cell.angle_beta   90.00
_cell.angle_gamma   90.00
#
_symmetry.space_group_name_H-M   'P 1'
#
loop_
_entity.id
_entity.type
_entity.pdbx_description
1 polymer ?
#
loop_
_entity_poly.entity_id
_entity_poly.type
_entity_poly.pdbx_seq_one_letter_code
_entity_poly.pdbx_strand_id
1 'polypeptide(L)'
;MINFSPSTNSDSDTSKLSYSVLVAQEQDGRFSAVVLGLSDCKSSGKTENEALENLQQLLRKRLKNSKIVTLEIDSPQTDNPWMKVAGMYKDNPLFDEVLAEIEAERRQVDAEMEEYYRQIDAESEVK
;
A
#
# COMPACT_ATOMS: atom_id res chain seq x y z
N MET A 1 10.33 -1.98 32.42
CA MET A 1 8.89 -2.31 32.45
C MET A 1 8.31 -1.81 31.13
N ILE A 2 7.86 -2.70 30.25
CA ILE A 2 7.31 -2.31 28.94
C ILE A 2 5.83 -1.98 29.16
N ASN A 3 5.44 -0.75 28.86
CA ASN A 3 4.09 -0.25 29.07
C ASN A 3 3.27 -0.56 27.80
N PHE A 4 2.36 -1.53 27.88
CA PHE A 4 1.44 -1.84 26.79
C PHE A 4 0.21 -0.94 26.93
N SER A 5 0.13 0.10 26.10
CA SER A 5 -1.11 0.87 25.94
C SER A 5 -2.01 0.14 24.93
N PRO A 6 -3.17 -0.40 25.34
CA PRO A 6 -4.13 -0.89 24.37
C PRO A 6 -4.73 0.30 23.63
N SER A 7 -4.54 0.38 22.32
CA SER A 7 -5.27 1.32 21.47
C SER A 7 -6.76 0.94 21.52
N THR A 8 -7.51 1.57 22.42
CA THR A 8 -8.96 1.48 22.49
C THR A 8 -9.53 2.47 21.49
N ASN A 9 -9.83 2.01 20.28
CA ASN A 9 -10.83 2.69 19.46
C ASN A 9 -12.20 2.40 20.08
N SER A 10 -12.83 3.44 20.62
CA SER A 10 -14.13 3.40 21.25
C SER A 10 -15.27 3.29 20.23
N ASP A 11 -16.12 2.30 20.47
CA ASP A 11 -17.54 2.15 20.13
C ASP A 11 -18.02 2.29 18.67
N SER A 12 -18.30 1.13 18.08
CA SER A 12 -19.68 0.79 17.66
C SER A 12 -19.81 -0.71 17.34
N ASP A 13 -20.92 -1.25 17.80
CA ASP A 13 -21.53 -2.58 17.58
C ASP A 13 -20.86 -3.60 16.64
N THR A 14 -20.63 -4.79 17.21
CA THR A 14 -20.08 -6.01 16.58
C THR A 14 -18.67 -5.82 16.02
N SER A 15 -17.65 -6.07 16.84
CA SER A 15 -16.24 -6.12 16.44
C SER A 15 -15.97 -7.25 15.44
N LYS A 16 -16.41 -7.07 14.18
CA LYS A 16 -16.08 -7.94 13.07
C LYS A 16 -14.61 -7.71 12.73
N LEU A 17 -13.79 -8.73 13.00
CA LEU A 17 -12.42 -8.76 12.52
C LEU A 17 -12.40 -9.35 11.11
N SER A 18 -11.82 -8.62 10.17
CA SER A 18 -11.58 -9.08 8.81
C SER A 18 -10.18 -9.66 8.70
N TYR A 19 -10.06 -10.85 8.12
CA TYR A 19 -8.77 -11.50 7.86
C TYR A 19 -8.65 -11.79 6.37
N SER A 20 -7.46 -11.57 5.83
CA SER A 20 -7.12 -12.05 4.49
C SER A 20 -6.84 -13.56 4.57
N VAL A 21 -7.57 -14.33 3.79
CA VAL A 21 -7.47 -15.79 3.76
C VAL A 21 -7.07 -16.23 2.37
N LEU A 22 -6.06 -17.09 2.28
CA LEU A 22 -5.72 -17.81 1.06
C LEU A 22 -6.52 -19.10 1.01
N VAL A 23 -7.32 -19.27 -0.04
CA VAL A 23 -8.01 -20.53 -0.34
C VAL A 23 -7.32 -21.20 -1.52
N ALA A 24 -6.95 -22.47 -1.38
CA ALA A 24 -6.30 -23.24 -2.42
C ALA A 24 -6.94 -24.62 -2.54
N GLN A 25 -7.15 -25.07 -3.79
CA GLN A 25 -7.56 -26.44 -4.08
C GLN A 25 -6.32 -27.36 -4.00
N GLU A 26 -6.39 -28.38 -3.16
CA GLU A 26 -5.35 -29.39 -2.97
C GLU A 26 -5.48 -30.51 -4.03
N GLN A 27 -4.40 -31.26 -4.26
CA GLN A 27 -4.32 -32.32 -5.28
C GLN A 27 -5.36 -33.44 -5.09
N ASP A 28 -5.81 -33.63 -3.85
CA ASP A 28 -6.83 -34.63 -3.48
C ASP A 28 -8.27 -34.16 -3.74
N GLY A 29 -8.46 -33.03 -4.44
CA GLY A 29 -9.77 -32.43 -4.70
C GLY A 29 -10.40 -31.74 -3.49
N ARG A 30 -9.65 -31.61 -2.40
CA ARG A 30 -10.05 -30.88 -1.19
C ARG A 30 -9.71 -29.40 -1.32
N PHE A 31 -10.36 -28.57 -0.52
CA PHE A 31 -10.04 -27.16 -0.39
C PHE A 31 -9.32 -26.92 0.93
N SER A 32 -8.30 -26.07 0.89
CA SER A 32 -7.57 -25.60 2.06
C SER A 32 -7.73 -24.10 2.21
N ALA A 33 -7.85 -23.63 3.45
CA ALA A 33 -7.96 -22.21 3.76
C ALA A 33 -6.93 -21.86 4.85
N VAL A 34 -6.14 -20.81 4.63
CA VAL A 34 -5.07 -20.37 5.54
C VAL A 34 -5.18 -18.87 5.76
N VAL A 35 -5.11 -18.44 7.02
CA VAL A 35 -5.08 -17.01 7.36
C VAL A 35 -3.69 -16.44 7.11
N LEU A 36 -3.61 -15.38 6.31
CA LEU A 36 -2.34 -14.69 6.07
C LEU A 36 -1.87 -14.01 7.38
N GLY A 37 -0.62 -14.28 7.75
CA GLY A 37 -0.03 -13.81 9.01
C GLY A 37 -0.27 -14.71 10.22
N LEU A 38 -1.08 -15.77 10.10
CA LEU A 38 -1.31 -16.76 11.17
C LEU A 38 -1.22 -18.18 10.60
N SER A 39 0.02 -18.64 10.36
CA SER A 39 0.31 -19.94 9.72
C SER A 39 -0.33 -21.15 10.43
N ASP A 40 -0.52 -21.06 11.76
CA ASP A 40 -1.17 -22.10 12.56
C ASP A 40 -2.69 -22.16 12.35
N CYS A 41 -3.27 -21.13 11.75
CA CYS A 41 -4.69 -21.07 11.38
C CYS A 41 -4.87 -21.55 9.94
N LYS A 42 -4.83 -22.87 9.77
CA LYS A 42 -5.17 -23.59 8.53
C LYS A 42 -6.32 -24.56 8.79
N SER A 43 -7.22 -24.68 7.82
CA SER A 43 -8.24 -25.72 7.77
C SER A 43 -8.33 -26.33 6.38
N SER A 44 -8.99 -27.47 6.28
CA SER A 44 -9.38 -28.06 4.99
C SER A 44 -10.83 -28.57 5.02
N GLY A 45 -11.44 -28.63 3.85
CA GLY A 45 -12.82 -29.06 3.63
C GLY A 45 -12.96 -29.77 2.28
N LYS A 46 -14.07 -30.45 2.04
CA LYS A 46 -14.41 -31.02 0.73
C LYS A 46 -14.92 -29.94 -0.23
N THR A 47 -15.40 -28.83 0.32
CA THR A 47 -15.80 -27.63 -0.43
C THR A 47 -15.07 -26.41 0.11
N GLU A 48 -15.00 -25.35 -0.69
CA GLU A 48 -14.47 -24.05 -0.27
C GLU A 48 -15.19 -23.52 0.99
N ASN A 49 -16.53 -23.56 1.00
CA ASN A 49 -17.31 -23.11 2.16
C ASN A 49 -17.01 -23.92 3.42
N GLU A 50 -16.86 -25.24 3.31
CA GLU A 50 -16.53 -26.10 4.45
C GLU A 50 -15.13 -25.76 5.01
N ALA A 51 -14.16 -25.50 4.13
CA ALA A 51 -12.83 -25.06 4.57
C ALA A 51 -12.91 -23.72 5.31
N LEU A 52 -13.67 -22.75 4.81
CA LEU A 52 -13.85 -21.44 5.44
C LEU A 52 -14.61 -21.50 6.78
N GLU A 53 -15.66 -22.32 6.89
CA GLU A 53 -16.38 -22.51 8.15
C GLU A 53 -15.48 -23.14 9.23
N ASN A 54 -14.72 -24.17 8.85
CA ASN A 54 -13.74 -24.80 9.74
C ASN A 54 -12.67 -23.79 10.18
N LEU A 55 -12.21 -22.92 9.26
CA LEU A 55 -11.26 -21.87 9.57
C LEU A 55 -11.85 -20.85 10.55
N GLN A 56 -13.10 -20.46 10.34
CA GLN A 56 -13.80 -19.50 11.20
C GLN A 56 -13.96 -20.03 12.62
N GLN A 57 -14.30 -21.32 12.78
CA GLN A 57 -14.38 -21.95 14.10
C GLN A 57 -13.02 -21.98 14.80
N LEU A 58 -11.96 -22.34 14.05
CA LEU A 58 -10.60 -22.37 14.57
C LEU A 58 -10.13 -20.98 15.02
N LEU A 59 -10.38 -19.95 14.21
CA LEU A 59 -10.10 -18.56 14.55
C LEU A 59 -10.85 -18.10 15.81
N ARG A 60 -12.16 -18.36 15.90
CA ARG A 60 -12.96 -18.03 17.09
C ARG A 60 -12.41 -18.70 18.35
N LYS A 61 -12.04 -19.97 18.25
CA LYS A 61 -11.46 -20.72 19.37
C LYS A 61 -10.12 -20.14 19.80
N ARG A 62 -9.27 -19.76 18.84
CA ARG A 62 -7.95 -19.16 19.12
C ARG A 62 -8.12 -17.81 19.81
N LEU A 63 -8.90 -16.92 19.22
CA LEU A 63 -9.13 -15.55 19.70
C LEU A 63 -9.87 -15.49 21.04
N LYS A 64 -10.61 -16.53 21.44
CA LYS A 64 -11.24 -16.60 22.76
C LYS A 64 -10.22 -16.44 23.90
N ASN A 65 -9.00 -16.95 23.73
CA ASN A 65 -7.95 -16.93 24.74
C ASN A 65 -6.72 -16.09 24.31
N SER A 66 -6.80 -15.37 23.19
CA SER A 66 -5.66 -14.62 22.65
C SER A 66 -6.09 -13.26 22.13
N LYS A 67 -5.30 -12.23 22.45
CA LYS A 67 -5.49 -10.88 21.93
C LYS A 67 -4.48 -10.61 20.82
N ILE A 68 -4.95 -10.06 19.70
CA ILE A 68 -4.06 -9.50 18.68
C ILE A 68 -3.64 -8.11 19.16
N VAL A 69 -2.34 -7.86 19.18
CA VAL A 69 -1.75 -6.57 19.54
C VAL A 69 -0.83 -6.13 18.42
N THR A 70 -0.90 -4.85 18.08
CA THR A 70 0.09 -4.22 17.21
C THR A 70 1.28 -3.83 18.08
N LEU A 71 2.48 -4.30 17.72
CA LEU A 71 3.72 -3.88 18.36
C LEU A 71 4.40 -2.86 17.45
N GLU A 72 4.49 -1.63 17.93
CA GLU A 72 5.33 -0.61 17.33
C GLU A 72 6.77 -0.84 17.81
N ILE A 73 7.70 -0.90 16.86
CA ILE A 73 9.13 -0.97 17.13
C ILE A 73 9.79 0.23 16.46
N ASP A 74 10.77 0.82 17.13
CA ASP A 74 11.58 1.87 16.52
C ASP A 74 12.31 1.28 15.32
N SER A 75 12.26 1.98 14.19
CA SER A 75 13.10 1.58 13.05
C SER A 75 14.57 1.71 13.47
N PRO A 76 15.44 0.77 13.07
CA PRO A 76 16.88 1.02 13.19
C PRO A 76 17.15 2.31 12.42
N GLN A 77 17.67 3.34 13.11
CA GLN A 77 17.91 4.65 12.51
C GLN A 77 18.73 4.46 11.24
N THR A 78 18.04 4.50 10.12
CA THR A 78 18.62 4.42 8.80
C THR A 78 18.64 5.85 8.35
N ASP A 79 19.84 6.42 8.18
CA ASP A 79 19.99 7.76 7.63
C ASP A 79 19.08 7.88 6.40
N ASN A 80 18.24 8.92 6.38
CA ASN A 80 17.31 9.14 5.29
C ASN A 80 18.11 9.16 3.97
N PRO A 81 17.85 8.24 3.02
CA PRO A 81 18.66 8.12 1.81
C PRO A 81 18.69 9.41 0.99
N TRP A 82 17.68 10.27 1.12
CA TRP A 82 17.62 11.58 0.47
C TRP A 82 18.64 12.59 1.03
N MET A 83 19.12 12.40 2.26
CA MET A 83 20.18 13.23 2.83
C MET A 83 21.51 13.10 2.08
N LYS A 84 21.73 11.98 1.37
CA LYS A 84 22.94 11.77 0.58
C LYS A 84 23.00 12.65 -0.68
N VAL A 85 21.84 13.09 -1.17
CA VAL A 85 21.71 13.80 -2.45
C VAL A 85 21.15 15.22 -2.30
N ALA A 86 20.71 15.59 -1.09
CA ALA A 86 20.22 16.92 -0.80
C ALA A 86 21.33 17.96 -1.05
N GLY A 87 21.09 18.88 -1.98
CA GLY A 87 22.03 19.95 -2.32
C GLY A 87 23.23 19.50 -3.16
N MET A 88 23.21 18.30 -3.77
CA MET A 88 24.33 17.75 -4.55
C MET A 88 24.84 18.67 -5.67
N TYR A 89 24.00 19.58 -6.18
CA TYR A 89 24.35 20.52 -7.25
C TYR A 89 24.55 21.96 -6.80
N LYS A 90 24.51 22.25 -5.49
CA LYS A 90 24.58 23.62 -4.96
C LYS A 90 25.80 24.40 -5.45
N ASP A 91 26.96 23.74 -5.51
CA ASP A 91 28.23 24.35 -5.88
C ASP A 91 28.67 23.93 -7.30
N ASN A 92 27.75 23.41 -8.13
CA ASN A 92 28.07 23.05 -9.50
C ASN A 92 28.21 24.33 -10.36
N PRO A 93 29.38 24.59 -10.97
CA PRO A 93 29.61 25.80 -11.77
C PRO A 93 28.73 25.88 -13.03
N LEU A 94 28.13 24.78 -13.47
CA LEU A 94 27.24 24.72 -14.62
C LEU A 94 25.76 24.81 -14.23
N PHE A 95 25.43 24.98 -12.94
CA PHE A 95 24.05 24.95 -12.46
C PHE A 95 23.16 25.97 -13.17
N ASP A 96 23.65 27.21 -13.28
CA ASP A 96 22.90 28.30 -13.91
C ASP A 96 22.73 28.09 -15.42
N GLU A 97 23.74 27.53 -16.09
CA GLU A 97 23.69 27.23 -17.53
C GLU A 97 22.64 26.13 -17.83
N VAL A 98 22.64 25.07 -17.03
CA VAL A 98 21.64 23.99 -17.14
C VAL A 98 20.22 24.51 -16.89
N LEU A 99 20.04 25.39 -15.90
CA LEU A 99 18.73 26.00 -15.64
C LEU A 99 18.26 26.88 -16.80
N ALA A 100 19.15 27.67 -17.40
CA ALA A 100 18.83 28.49 -18.55
C ALA A 100 18.40 27.64 -19.75
N GLU A 101 19.07 26.51 -20.01
CA GLU A 101 18.70 25.60 -21.09
C GLU A 101 17.33 24.95 -20.84
N ILE A 102 17.09 24.46 -19.62
CA ILE A 102 15.78 23.92 -19.23
C ILE A 102 14.68 24.96 -19.41
N GLU A 103 14.92 26.22 -19.03
CA GLU A 103 13.94 27.29 -19.21
C GLU A 103 13.66 27.58 -20.69
N ALA A 104 14.70 27.59 -21.53
CA ALA A 104 14.56 27.77 -22.97
C ALA A 104 13.74 26.64 -23.60
N GLU A 105 14.05 25.38 -23.28
CA GLU A 105 13.29 24.21 -23.73
C GLU A 105 11.83 24.30 -23.28
N ARG A 106 11.56 24.70 -22.03
CA ARG A 106 10.19 24.84 -21.52
C ARG A 106 9.38 25.89 -22.26
N ARG A 107 9.97 27.06 -22.52
CA ARG A 107 9.30 28.11 -23.31
C ARG A 107 8.95 27.64 -24.72
N GLN A 108 9.82 26.86 -25.36
CA GLN A 108 9.55 26.31 -26.68
C GLN A 108 8.37 25.33 -26.62
N VAL A 109 8.39 24.38 -25.68
CA VAL A 109 7.32 23.38 -25.51
C VAL A 109 5.99 24.06 -25.18
N ASP A 110 5.99 25.07 -24.31
CA ASP A 110 4.79 25.82 -23.96
C ASP A 110 4.22 26.58 -25.17
N ALA A 111 5.08 27.19 -25.99
CA ALA A 111 4.67 27.88 -27.22
C ALA A 111 4.07 26.93 -28.26
N GLU A 112 4.69 25.76 -28.47
CA GLU A 112 4.17 24.71 -29.37
C GLU A 112 2.79 24.21 -28.90
N MET A 113 2.62 24.06 -27.59
CA MET A 113 1.36 23.65 -26.99
C MET A 113 0.26 24.72 -27.13
N GLU A 114 0.60 25.99 -26.93
CA GLU A 114 -0.33 27.10 -27.18
C GLU A 114 -0.76 27.19 -28.65
N GLU A 115 0.17 26.99 -29.59
CA GLU A 115 -0.16 26.94 -31.02
C GLU A 115 -1.11 25.80 -31.36
N TYR A 116 -0.88 24.62 -30.79
CA TYR A 116 -1.76 23.47 -30.95
C TYR A 116 -3.18 23.75 -30.43
N TYR A 117 -3.32 24.33 -29.24
CA TYR A 117 -4.65 24.67 -28.69
C TYR A 117 -5.35 25.76 -29.50
N ARG A 118 -4.63 26.78 -29.99
CA ARG A 118 -5.21 27.80 -30.88
C ARG A 118 -5.80 27.21 -32.16
N GLN A 119 -5.15 26.18 -32.73
CA GLN A 119 -5.65 25.49 -33.92
C GLN A 119 -6.94 24.72 -33.60
N ILE A 120 -7.00 24.01 -32.48
CA ILE A 120 -8.21 23.28 -32.06
C ILE A 120 -9.38 24.23 -31.83
N ASP A 121 -9.16 25.35 -31.14
CA ASP A 121 -10.22 26.33 -30.87
C ASP A 121 -10.76 26.90 -32.18
N ALA A 122 -9.88 27.29 -33.11
CA ALA A 122 -10.27 27.77 -34.43
C ALA A 122 -11.04 26.72 -35.26
N GLU A 123 -10.69 25.44 -35.16
CA GLU A 123 -11.43 24.34 -35.82
C GLU A 123 -12.79 24.07 -35.17
N SER A 124 -12.93 24.35 -33.87
CA SER A 124 -14.18 24.16 -33.12
C SER A 124 -15.20 25.28 -33.35
N GLU A 125 -14.75 26.51 -33.62
CA GLU A 125 -15.61 27.67 -33.92
C GLU A 125 -16.16 27.68 -35.35
N VAL A 126 -15.57 26.89 -36.27
CA VAL A 126 -15.96 26.83 -37.69
C VAL A 126 -17.00 25.73 -37.97
N LYS A 127 -17.37 24.92 -36.97
CA LYS A 127 -18.42 23.88 -37.06
C LYS A 127 -19.71 24.29 -36.35
#